data_AF-A0A351AS96-F1
#
_entry.id   AF-A0A351AS96-F1
#
_cell.length_a   1.000
_cell.length_b   1.000
_cell.length_c   1.000
_cell.angle_alpha   90.00
_cell.angle_beta   90.00
_cell.angle_gamma   90.00
#
_symmetry.space_group_name_H-M   'P 1'
#
loop_
_entity.id
_entity.type
_entity.pdbx_description
1 polymer ?
#
loop_
_entity_poly.entity_id
_entity_poly.type
_entity_poly.pdbx_seq_one_letter_code
_entity_poly.pdbx_strand_id
1 'polypeptide(L)' 'MDLSVGKNIKAFNITLSAQDIFDSARSFWHTVSDDYVQDSYTNVLGRVIVLSFTWNFGKMDASKSGAAQDALWNMAY' A
#
# COMPACT_ATOMS: atom_id res chain seq x y z
N MET A 1 -8.81 11.88 -0.91
CA MET A 1 -8.25 11.31 -2.16
C MET A 1 -7.05 10.47 -1.79
N ASP A 2 -6.93 9.29 -2.37
CA ASP A 2 -5.84 8.35 -2.06
C ASP A 2 -4.92 8.18 -3.26
N LEU A 3 -3.63 8.03 -3.00
CA LEU A 3 -2.60 7.78 -4.01
C LEU A 3 -1.80 6.56 -3.58
N SER A 4 -1.50 5.70 -4.55
CA SER A 4 -0.59 4.57 -4.34
C SER A 4 0.34 4.46 -5.53
N VAL A 5 1.64 4.36 -5.26
CA VAL A 5 2.67 4.10 -6.27
C VAL A 5 3.53 2.94 -5.80
N GLY A 6 3.70 1.96 -6.67
CA GLY A 6 4.52 0.79 -6.36
C GLY A 6 5.38 0.36 -7.53
N LYS A 7 6.55 -0.18 -7.21
CA LYS A 7 7.45 -0.83 -8.18
C LYS A 7 7.71 -2.27 -7.78
N ASN A 8 7.64 -3.12 -8.79
CA ASN A 8 8.10 -4.50 -8.74
C ASN A 8 9.55 -4.57 -9.24
N ILE A 9 10.45 -5.09 -8.42
CA ILE A 9 11.84 -5.36 -8.78
C ILE A 9 12.10 -6.84 -8.47
N LYS A 10 12.03 -7.69 -9.49
CA LYS A 10 12.17 -9.16 -9.39
C LYS A 10 11.23 -9.75 -8.33
N ALA A 11 11.80 -10.22 -7.21
CA ALA A 11 11.11 -10.82 -6.08
C ALA A 11 10.60 -9.78 -5.07
N PHE A 12 11.04 -8.53 -5.17
CA PHE A 12 10.68 -7.47 -4.24
C PHE A 12 9.61 -6.56 -4.82
N ASN A 13 8.63 -6.19 -4.01
CA ASN A 13 7.68 -5.12 -4.27
C ASN A 13 7.87 -4.05 -3.20
N ILE A 14 7.98 -2.81 -3.65
CA ILE A 14 8.03 -1.63 -2.79
C ILE A 14 6.84 -0.76 -3.19
N THR A 15 6.00 -0.43 -2.23
CA THR A 15 4.81 0.41 -2.44
C THR A 15 4.78 1.54 -1.43
N LEU A 16 4.54 2.75 -1.93
CA LEU A 16 4.25 3.94 -1.14
C LEU A 16 2.79 4.31 -1.38
N SER A 17 1.98 4.34 -0.32
CA SER A 17 0.61 4.79 -0.38
C SER A 17 0.37 5.95 0.59
N ALA A 18 -0.46 6.89 0.15
CA ALA A 18 -0.93 8.01 0.93
C ALA A 18 -2.46 7.99 0.89
N GLN A 19 -3.06 7.90 2.07
CA GLN A 19 -4.50 8.05 2.26
C GLN A 19 -4.79 9.49 2.64
N ASP A 20 -5.90 10.00 2.11
CA ASP A 20 -6.39 11.35 2.38
C ASP A 20 -5.34 12.46 2.18
N ILE A 21 -4.77 12.53 0.97
CA ILE A 21 -3.69 13.48 0.61
C ILE A 21 -4.11 14.93 0.79
N PHE A 22 -5.39 15.22 0.52
CA PHE A 22 -5.92 16.58 0.64
C PHE A 22 -6.27 16.95 2.08
N ASP A 23 -6.02 16.06 3.05
CA ASP A 23 -6.34 16.26 4.46
C ASP A 23 -7.80 16.72 4.57
N SER A 24 -8.69 15.88 4.05
CA SER A 24 -10.14 16.13 3.97
C SER A 24 -10.72 15.95 5.37
N ALA A 25 -10.26 16.78 6.30
CA ALA A 25 -10.45 16.57 7.72
C ALA A 25 -11.89 16.86 8.14
N ARG A 26 -12.45 15.87 8.83
CA ARG A 26 -13.55 15.96 9.81
C ARG A 26 -14.93 16.27 9.23
N SER A 27 -15.76 15.23 9.20
CA SER A 27 -17.21 15.40 9.28
C SER A 27 -17.58 15.89 10.69
N PHE A 28 -17.63 17.21 10.87
CA PHE A 28 -18.21 17.83 12.07
C PHE A 28 -19.73 17.87 11.90
N TRP A 29 -20.44 17.13 12.75
CA TRP A 29 -21.91 17.16 12.80
C TRP A 29 -22.32 17.91 14.07
N HIS A 30 -22.95 19.06 13.88
CA HIS A 30 -23.56 19.85 14.94
C HIS A 30 -25.07 19.77 14.80
N THR A 31 -25.72 19.08 15.75
CA THR A 31 -27.18 18.96 15.80
C THR A 31 -27.68 19.79 16.97
N VAL A 32 -28.49 20.81 16.67
CA VAL A 32 -29.19 21.64 17.67
C VAL A 32 -30.66 21.28 17.65
N SER A 33 -31.22 20.90 18.81
CA SER A 33 -32.66 20.70 18.96
C SER A 33 -33.10 21.22 20.32
N ASP A 34 -34.01 22.21 20.29
CA ASP A 34 -34.76 22.97 21.32
C ASP A 34 -34.25 23.17 22.76
N ASP A 35 -33.35 22.35 23.31
CA ASP A 35 -32.63 22.57 24.58
C ASP A 35 -31.36 21.69 24.71
N TYR A 36 -30.94 21.00 23.65
CA TYR A 36 -29.83 20.06 23.66
C TYR A 36 -28.87 20.37 22.51
N VAL A 37 -27.62 20.69 22.87
CA VAL A 37 -26.50 20.83 21.94
C VAL A 37 -25.66 19.57 22.02
N GLN A 38 -25.59 18.81 20.94
CA GLN A 38 -24.73 17.63 20.84
C GLN A 38 -23.70 17.84 19.74
N ASP A 39 -22.44 18.00 20.15
CA ASP A 39 -21.30 17.99 19.26
C ASP A 39 -20.76 16.56 19.15
N SER A 40 -20.94 15.93 17.99
CA SER A 40 -20.32 14.63 17.70
C SER A 40 -19.07 14.83 16.85
N TYR A 41 -17.90 14.56 17.44
CA TYR A 41 -16.63 14.54 16.73
C TYR A 41 -16.29 13.11 16.30
N THR A 42 -16.48 12.77 15.03
CA THR A 42 -15.91 11.53 14.49
C THR A 42 -14.45 11.80 14.14
N ASN A 43 -13.53 11.18 14.89
CA ASN A 43 -12.11 11.27 14.61
C ASN A 43 -11.77 10.32 13.45
N VAL A 44 -11.88 10.82 12.23
CA VAL A 44 -11.34 10.12 11.05
C VAL A 44 -9.82 10.26 11.09
N LEU A 45 -9.10 9.13 10.99
CA LEU A 45 -7.66 9.14 10.73
C LEU A 45 -7.44 10.00 9.49
N GLY A 46 -6.75 11.14 9.65
CA GLY A 46 -6.47 12.09 8.58
C GLY A 46 -5.43 11.53 7.60
N ARG A 47 -4.49 12.36 7.14
CA ARG A 47 -3.46 11.91 6.21
C ARG A 47 -2.59 10.77 6.79
N VAL A 48 -2.61 9.61 6.16
CA VAL A 48 -1.75 8.46 6.51
C VAL A 48 -0.80 8.15 5.37
N ILE A 49 0.49 8.08 5.65
CA ILE A 49 1.52 7.65 4.70
C ILE A 49 1.99 6.26 5.11
N VAL A 50 1.85 5.28 4.20
CA VAL A 50 2.26 3.89 4.42
C VAL A 50 3.35 3.52 3.42
N LEU A 51 4.47 3.04 3.95
CA LEU A 51 5.54 2.42 3.17
C LEU A 51 5.49 0.91 3.38
N SER A 52 5.32 0.16 2.29
CA SER A 52 5.21 -1.30 2.30
C SER A 52 6.34 -1.94 1.52
N PHE A 53 6.93 -2.97 2.12
CA PHE A 53 7.94 -3.84 1.51
C PHE A 53 7.40 -5.26 1.51
N THR A 54 7.39 -5.90 0.35
CA THR A 54 6.95 -7.29 0.20
C THR A 54 8.00 -8.09 -0.57
N TRP A 55 8.33 -9.27 -0.06
CA TRP A 55 9.25 -10.19 -0.71
C TRP A 55 8.52 -11.47 -1.09
N ASN A 56 8.59 -11.83 -2.37
CA ASN A 56 8.01 -13.03 -2.94
C ASN A 56 9.09 -14.10 -3.17
N PHE A 57 9.11 -15.13 -2.33
CA PHE A 57 10.08 -16.23 -2.42
C PHE A 57 9.92 -17.06 -3.71
N GLY A 58 8.69 -17.27 -4.20
CA GLY A 58 8.44 -18.07 -5.42
C GLY A 58 9.03 -17.47 -6.70
N LYS A 59 9.01 -16.14 -6.84
CA LYS A 59 9.67 -15.43 -7.96
C LYS A 59 11.19 -15.44 -7.88
N MET A 60 11.75 -15.62 -6.68
CA MET A 60 13.20 -15.74 -6.50
C MET A 60 13.69 -17.11 -6.96
N ASP A 61 12.93 -18.17 -6.70
CA ASP A 61 13.26 -19.52 -7.13
C ASP A 61 13.11 -19.71 -8.65
N ALA A 62 12.11 -19.07 -9.26
CA ALA A 62 11.99 -19.05 -10.74
C ALA A 62 13.21 -18.40 -11.42
N SER A 63 13.80 -17.36 -10.81
CA SER A 63 15.02 -16.73 -11.35
C SER A 63 16.26 -17.62 -11.24
N LYS A 64 16.32 -18.50 -10.23
CA LYS A 64 17.35 -19.53 -10.09
C LYS A 64 17.09 -20.71 -11.02
N SER A 65 15.83 -21.09 -11.21
CA SER A 65 15.45 -22.16 -12.12
C SER A 65 15.71 -21.80 -13.58
N GLY A 66 15.44 -20.56 -14.01
CA GLY A 66 15.79 -20.09 -15.36
C GLY A 66 17.31 -20.09 -15.58
N ALA A 67 18.09 -19.53 -14.65
CA ALA A 67 19.55 -19.55 -14.74
C ALA A 67 20.15 -20.97 -14.68
N ALA A 68 19.54 -21.86 -13.90
CA ALA A 68 19.92 -23.27 -13.86
C ALA A 68 19.51 -24.00 -15.14
N GLN A 69 18.37 -23.66 -15.75
CA GLN A 69 17.92 -24.24 -17.01
C GLN A 69 18.78 -23.74 -18.18
N ASP A 70 19.16 -22.47 -18.21
CA ASP A 70 20.13 -21.92 -19.15
C ASP A 70 21.51 -22.56 -18.97
N ALA A 71 21.96 -22.76 -17.73
CA ALA A 71 23.21 -23.47 -17.44
C ALA A 71 23.16 -24.95 -17.88
N LEU A 72 22.01 -25.62 -17.70
CA LEU A 72 21.81 -27.00 -18.18
C LEU A 72 21.77 -27.07 -19.71
N TRP A 73 21.13 -26.11 -20.39
CA TRP A 73 21.14 -26.01 -21.85
C TRP A 73 22.55 -25.79 -22.40
N ASN A 74 23.33 -24.92 -21.76
CA ASN A 74 24.70 -24.60 -22.16
C ASN A 74 25.72 -25.70 -21.80
N MET A 75 25.32 -26.70 -21.01
CA MET A 75 26.11 -27.91 -20.71
C MET A 75 25.72 -29.10 -21.61
N ALA A 76 24.54 -29.07 -22.21
CA ALA A 76 24.01 -30.16 -23.05
C ALA A 76 24.32 -29.99 -24.54
N TYR A 77 24.74 -28.80 -24.97
CA TYR A 77 25.20 -28.44 -26.32
C TYR A 77 26.61 -27.88 -26.26
#